data_AF-A0A7K2Q3L5-F1
#
_entry.id   AF-A0A7K2Q3L5-F1
#
_cell.length_a   1.000
_cell.length_b   1.000
_cell.length_c   1.000
_cell.angle_alpha   90.00
_cell.angle_beta   90.00
_cell.angle_gamma   90.00
#
_symmetry.space_group_name_H-M   'P 1'
#
loop_
_entity.id
_entity.type
_entity.pdbx_description
1 polymer ?
#
loop_
_entity_poly.entity_id
_entity_poly.type
_entity_poly.pdbx_seq_one_letter_code
_entity_poly.pdbx_strand_id
1 'polypeptide(L)' 'SPDRNRACPMHYDPVTITADGVWKGSRISWKHTFSNACTMAATLNGNAAYSF' A
#
# COMPACT_ATOMS: atom_id res chain seq x y z
N SER A 1 -9.12 1.53 -5.07
CA SER A 1 -10.00 2.03 -4.00
C SER A 1 -9.99 1.00 -2.89
N PRO A 2 -9.97 1.38 -1.60
CA PRO A 2 -9.93 0.42 -0.51
C PRO A 2 -11.12 -0.54 -0.54
N ASP A 3 -10.89 -1.83 -0.29
CA ASP A 3 -11.96 -2.81 -0.17
C ASP A 3 -12.77 -2.56 1.10
N ARG A 4 -13.93 -1.93 0.94
CA ARG A 4 -14.84 -1.61 2.05
C ARG A 4 -15.40 -2.84 2.77
N ASN A 5 -15.37 -4.00 2.12
CA ASN A 5 -15.84 -5.28 2.68
C ASN A 5 -14.75 -6.04 3.45
N ARG A 6 -13.52 -5.54 3.48
CA ARG A 6 -12.40 -6.20 4.18
C ARG A 6 -12.23 -5.60 5.58
N ALA A 7 -12.68 -6.33 6.60
CA ALA A 7 -12.43 -5.97 7.98
C ALA A 7 -10.97 -6.28 8.36
N CYS A 8 -10.27 -5.30 8.94
CA CYS A 8 -8.89 -5.46 9.40
C CYS A 8 -8.79 -5.28 10.91
N PRO A 9 -7.92 -6.04 11.59
CA PRO A 9 -7.63 -5.82 12.99
C PRO A 9 -7.04 -4.43 13.20
N MET A 10 -7.36 -3.81 14.35
CA MET A 10 -6.83 -2.48 14.74
C MET A 10 -5.50 -2.56 15.49
N HIS A 11 -4.77 -3.67 15.34
CA HIS A 11 -3.40 -3.76 15.85
C HIS A 11 -2.48 -2.82 15.06
N TYR A 12 -1.57 -2.16 15.78
CA TYR A 12 -0.63 -1.21 15.22
C TYR A 12 0.72 -1.90 14.99
N ASP A 13 1.00 -2.19 13.72
CA ASP A 13 2.25 -2.79 13.24
C ASP A 13 2.59 -2.12 11.89
N PRO A 14 3.16 -0.91 11.92
CA PRO A 14 3.17 -0.04 10.76
C PRO A 14 4.04 -0.59 9.63
N VAL A 15 3.50 -0.61 8.42
CA VAL A 15 4.21 -1.04 7.20
C VAL A 15 4.39 0.16 6.29
N THR A 16 5.64 0.48 5.95
CA THR A 16 5.96 1.54 5.00
C THR A 16 6.34 0.95 3.66
N ILE A 17 5.69 1.42 2.61
CA ILE A 17 6.05 1.11 1.22
C ILE A 17 6.63 2.34 0.54
N THR A 18 7.58 2.09 -0.36
CA THR A 18 8.18 3.10 -1.22
C THR A 18 8.13 2.65 -2.67
N ALA A 19 7.86 3.61 -3.55
CA ALA A 19 7.88 3.44 -4.99
C ALA A 19 8.77 4.53 -5.59
N ASP A 20 9.98 4.13 -5.96
CA ASP A 20 10.99 4.99 -6.54
C ASP A 20 11.27 4.53 -7.97
N GLY A 21 11.28 5.45 -8.92
CA GLY A 21 11.51 5.09 -10.32
C GLY A 21 11.11 6.19 -11.30
N VAL A 22 10.82 5.80 -12.54
CA VAL A 22 10.34 6.71 -13.59
C VAL A 22 9.01 6.19 -14.10
N TRP A 23 7.96 7.00 -13.94
CA TRP A 23 6.63 6.70 -14.44
C TRP A 23 6.26 7.71 -15.53
N LYS A 24 5.97 7.21 -16.73
CA LYS A 24 5.65 8.03 -17.92
C LYS A 24 6.68 9.14 -18.21
N GLY A 25 7.96 8.86 -17.98
CA GLY A 25 9.05 9.81 -18.19
C GLY A 25 9.35 10.75 -17.02
N SER A 26 8.51 10.77 -15.97
CA SER A 26 8.73 11.55 -14.76
C SER A 26 9.32 10.72 -13.65
N ARG A 27 10.36 11.22 -12.98
CA ARG A 27 10.88 10.60 -11.76
C ARG A 27 9.81 10.68 -10.67
N ILE A 28 9.52 9.55 -10.06
CA ILE A 28 8.64 9.45 -8.91
C ILE A 28 9.45 8.96 -7.71
N SER A 29 9.16 9.54 -6.56
CA SER A 29 9.55 9.03 -5.26
C SER A 29 8.31 9.17 -4.38
N TRP A 30 7.64 8.05 -4.17
CA TRP A 30 6.40 8.00 -3.43
C TRP A 30 6.58 7.09 -2.23
N LYS A 31 6.08 7.52 -1.06
CA LYS A 31 6.10 6.72 0.16
C LYS A 31 4.75 6.78 0.85
N HIS A 32 4.37 5.68 1.48
CA HIS A 32 3.15 5.62 2.27
C HIS A 32 3.31 4.64 3.42
N THR A 33 2.78 5.02 4.58
CA THR A 33 2.80 4.19 5.79
C THR A 33 1.38 3.78 6.15
N PHE A 34 1.16 2.48 6.21
CA PHE A 34 -0.10 1.89 6.67
C PHE A 34 0.02 1.47 8.13
N SER A 35 -1.10 1.46 8.86
CA SER A 35 -1.12 1.08 10.27
C SER A 35 -0.83 -0.41 10.49
N ASN A 36 -1.11 -1.27 9.50
CA ASN A 36 -0.77 -2.68 9.48
C ASN A 36 -0.83 -3.30 8.07
N ALA A 37 -0.28 -4.50 7.92
CA ALA A 37 -0.30 -5.24 6.65
C ALA A 37 -1.72 -5.50 6.11
N CYS A 38 -2.73 -5.67 6.99
CA CYS A 38 -4.10 -5.87 6.54
C CYS A 38 -4.66 -4.60 5.87
N THR A 39 -4.50 -3.44 6.51
CA THR A 39 -4.95 -2.14 6.00
C THR A 39 -4.21 -1.75 4.71
N MET A 40 -2.92 -2.08 4.60
CA MET A 40 -2.17 -2.01 3.35
C MET A 40 -2.85 -2.81 2.25
N ALA A 41 -3.06 -4.12 2.46
CA ALA A 41 -3.67 -4.98 1.46
C ALA A 41 -5.10 -4.57 1.09
N ALA A 42 -5.87 -4.02 2.05
CA ALA A 42 -7.24 -3.56 1.81
C ALA A 42 -7.23 -2.27 0.98
N THR A 43 -6.26 -1.38 1.21
CA THR A 43 -6.13 -0.12 0.47
C THR A 43 -5.59 -0.34 -0.95
N LEU A 44 -4.61 -1.23 -1.07
CA LEU A 44 -3.97 -1.56 -2.35
C LEU A 44 -4.80 -2.53 -3.21
N ASN A 45 -5.81 -3.21 -2.64
CA ASN A 45 -6.76 -4.08 -3.35
C ASN A 45 -6.06 -5.04 -4.33
N GLY A 46 -5.07 -5.79 -3.83
CA GLY A 46 -4.33 -6.75 -4.65
C GLY A 46 -3.53 -6.16 -5.82
N ASN A 47 -3.16 -4.87 -5.76
CA ASN A 47 -2.33 -4.26 -6.79
C ASN A 47 -1.04 -5.06 -7.00
N ALA A 48 -0.86 -5.55 -8.24
CA ALA A 48 0.27 -6.38 -8.65
C ALA A 48 1.64 -5.70 -8.45
N ALA A 49 1.68 -4.37 -8.36
CA ALA A 49 2.91 -3.63 -8.05
C ALA A 49 3.49 -3.97 -6.67
N TYR A 50 2.68 -4.51 -5.76
CA TYR A 50 3.08 -4.82 -4.38
C TYR A 50 2.76 -6.29 -3.99
N SER A 51 2.69 -7.20 -4.97
CA SER A 51 2.36 -8.62 -4.79
C SER A 51 3.57 -9.56 -4.94
N PHE A 52 4.72 -9.16 -4.39
CA PHE A 52 5.97 -9.93 -4.42
C PHE A 52 6.21 -10.67 -3.10
#